data_AF-A0A7I8CFJ8-F1
#
_entry.id   AF-A0A7I8CFJ8-F1
#
_cell.length_a   1.000
_cell.length_b   1.000
_cell.length_c   1.000
_cell.angle_alpha   90.00
_cell.angle_beta   90.00
_cell.angle_gamma   90.00
#
_symmetry.space_group_name_H-M   'P 1'
#
loop_
_entity.id
_entity.type
_entity.pdbx_description
1 polymer ?
#
loop_
_entity_poly.entity_id
_entity_poly.type
_entity_poly.pdbx_seq_one_letter_code
_entity_poly.pdbx_strand_id
1 'polypeptide(L)'
;MNESVSPMPAEQQATQRRGRAWRIARRLLQGDRPYMLYIAFAILLVVFSFASPWFLSIDNFLNIGRQTALVSIIAIGMTFVIIARQIDLSVGSALALSGMSAALAMSHISDSWIVGAIAGIGTGAIVGAINGFVTTRLNIPSFLVTLGTLSAARGLALMVTTTRPEIITNDHFIAIFGEGDIAGVPCRFCGPCSP
;
A
#
# COMPACT_ATOMS: atom_id res chain seq x y z
N MET A 1 59.31 30.99 23.43
CA MET A 1 58.55 30.74 22.18
C MET A 1 57.11 30.48 22.57
N ASN A 2 56.31 31.54 22.63
CA ASN A 2 54.86 31.45 22.85
C ASN A 2 54.23 32.42 21.85
N GLU A 3 54.04 31.94 20.61
CA GLU A 3 53.28 32.70 19.62
C GLU A 3 51.81 32.64 20.04
N SER A 4 51.33 33.73 20.62
CA SER A 4 49.92 33.95 20.89
C SER A 4 49.15 33.84 19.58
N VAL A 5 48.55 32.67 19.36
CA VAL A 5 47.61 32.42 18.27
C VAL A 5 46.49 33.45 18.42
N SER A 6 46.56 34.51 17.62
CA SER A 6 45.53 35.53 17.58
C SER A 6 44.27 34.89 17.00
N PRO A 7 43.10 35.01 17.67
CA PRO A 7 41.89 34.35 17.21
C PRO A 7 41.53 34.90 15.83
N MET A 8 41.22 33.99 14.90
CA MET A 8 40.90 34.35 13.51
C MET A 8 39.73 35.35 13.49
N PRO A 9 39.83 36.45 12.70
CA PRO A 9 38.74 37.41 12.53
C PRO A 9 37.42 36.72 12.15
N ALA A 10 36.32 37.14 12.79
CA ALA A 10 34.99 36.52 12.65
C ALA A 10 34.50 36.44 11.18
N GLU A 11 34.93 37.37 10.34
CA GLU A 11 34.61 37.45 8.90
C GLU A 11 35.23 36.28 8.10
N GLN A 12 36.45 35.87 8.44
CA GLN A 12 37.12 34.73 7.81
C GLN A 12 36.43 33.42 8.20
N GLN A 13 35.97 33.29 9.45
CA GLN A 13 35.23 32.12 9.92
C GLN A 13 33.87 31.96 9.20
N ALA A 14 33.14 33.05 8.98
CA ALA A 14 31.85 33.04 8.27
C ALA A 14 32.00 32.63 6.79
N THR A 15 33.05 33.13 6.13
CA THR A 15 33.36 32.84 4.73
C THR A 15 33.82 31.40 4.54
N GLN A 16 34.62 30.89 5.48
CA GLN A 16 35.09 29.51 5.50
C GLN A 16 33.96 28.51 5.78
N ARG A 17 32.99 28.86 6.66
CA ARG A 17 31.76 28.08 6.90
C ARG A 17 30.89 27.98 5.65
N ARG A 18 30.68 29.08 4.93
CA ARG A 18 29.97 29.10 3.63
C ARG A 18 30.64 28.21 2.60
N GLY A 19 31.96 28.31 2.44
CA GLY A 19 32.72 27.49 1.48
C GLY A 19 32.82 26.00 1.84
N ARG A 20 32.62 25.64 3.10
CA ARG A 20 32.55 24.23 3.56
C ARG A 20 31.17 23.63 3.31
N ALA A 21 30.10 24.38 3.61
CA ALA A 21 28.72 23.98 3.33
C ALA A 21 28.48 23.75 1.82
N TRP A 22 28.97 24.65 0.97
CA TRP A 22 28.88 24.51 -0.49
C TRP A 22 29.67 23.31 -1.04
N ARG A 23 30.83 22.98 -0.46
CA ARG A 23 31.59 21.77 -0.85
C ARG A 23 30.89 20.48 -0.45
N ILE A 24 30.26 20.45 0.72
CA ILE A 24 29.49 19.30 1.20
C ILE A 24 28.24 19.12 0.32
N ALA A 25 27.49 20.20 0.07
CA ALA A 25 26.34 20.18 -0.83
C ALA A 25 26.72 19.67 -2.23
N ARG A 26 27.83 20.17 -2.81
CA ARG A 26 28.32 19.71 -4.11
C ARG A 26 28.76 18.25 -4.11
N ARG A 27 29.37 17.73 -3.03
CA ARG A 27 29.74 16.31 -2.91
C ARG A 27 28.54 15.37 -2.73
N LEU A 28 27.48 15.85 -2.07
CA LEU A 28 26.22 15.13 -1.94
C LEU A 28 25.43 15.10 -3.27
N LEU A 29 25.53 16.16 -4.08
CA LEU A 29 24.87 16.27 -5.38
C LEU A 29 25.63 15.58 -6.53
N GLN A 30 26.94 15.37 -6.42
CA GLN A 30 27.80 14.83 -7.49
C GLN A 30 28.26 13.38 -7.28
N GLY A 31 27.64 12.62 -6.36
CA GLY A 31 28.06 11.24 -6.08
C GLY A 31 27.35 10.21 -6.97
N ASP A 32 28.11 9.32 -7.61
CA ASP A 32 27.67 8.07 -8.28
C ASP A 32 27.02 7.03 -7.34
N ARG A 33 26.46 7.48 -6.21
CA ARG A 33 25.89 6.67 -5.14
C ARG A 33 24.45 7.13 -4.87
N PRO A 34 23.53 6.23 -4.48
CA PRO A 34 22.08 6.52 -4.37
C PRO A 34 21.71 7.51 -3.25
N TYR A 35 22.66 8.28 -2.70
CA TYR A 35 22.40 9.34 -1.73
C TYR A 35 21.49 10.44 -2.28
N MET A 36 21.48 10.66 -3.60
CA MET A 36 20.58 11.63 -4.22
C MET A 36 19.10 11.27 -4.02
N LEU A 37 18.76 9.97 -4.04
CA LEU A 37 17.39 9.51 -3.78
C LEU A 37 16.96 9.80 -2.34
N TYR A 38 17.83 9.51 -1.37
CA TYR A 38 17.53 9.77 0.04
C TYR A 38 17.43 11.27 0.34
N ILE A 39 18.28 12.10 -0.27
CA ILE A 39 18.22 13.56 -0.13
C ILE A 39 16.94 14.10 -0.77
N ALA A 40 16.60 13.65 -1.99
CA ALA A 40 15.36 14.04 -2.65
C ALA A 40 14.13 13.61 -1.83
N PHE A 41 14.13 12.40 -1.27
CA PHE A 41 13.08 11.91 -0.38
C PHE A 41 12.96 12.77 0.89
N ALA A 42 14.08 13.10 1.55
CA ALA A 42 14.07 13.96 2.73
C ALA A 42 13.52 15.37 2.43
N ILE A 43 13.93 15.98 1.31
CA ILE A 43 13.40 17.28 0.88
C ILE A 43 11.88 17.18 0.65
N LEU A 44 11.43 16.11 0.00
CA LEU A 44 10.01 15.87 -0.27
C LEU A 44 9.19 15.79 1.02
N LEU A 45 9.68 15.06 2.04
CA LEU A 45 9.03 14.97 3.35
C LEU A 45 8.88 16.33 4.02
N VAL A 46 9.95 17.15 4.00
CA VAL A 46 9.93 18.49 4.59
C VAL A 46 8.93 19.38 3.87
N VAL A 47 8.95 19.40 2.54
CA VAL A 47 8.02 20.23 1.74
C VAL A 47 6.57 19.85 2.02
N PHE A 48 6.23 18.55 1.96
CA PHE A 48 4.85 18.12 2.21
C PHE A 48 4.41 18.30 3.66
N SER A 49 5.33 18.21 4.62
CA SER A 49 5.04 18.52 6.03
C SER A 49 4.55 19.95 6.24
N PHE A 50 5.00 20.90 5.41
CA PHE A 50 4.51 22.29 5.46
C PHE A 50 3.34 22.53 4.50
N ALA A 51 3.29 21.81 3.38
CA ALA A 51 2.25 22.00 2.36
C ALA A 51 0.88 21.45 2.79
N SER A 52 0.83 20.43 3.66
CA SER A 52 -0.43 19.88 4.17
C SER A 52 -0.35 19.58 5.68
N PRO A 53 -1.30 20.10 6.49
CA PRO A 53 -1.36 19.78 7.91
C PRO A 53 -1.68 18.30 8.18
N TRP A 54 -2.21 17.59 7.19
CA TRP A 54 -2.56 16.17 7.28
C TRP A 54 -1.40 15.24 6.92
N PHE A 55 -0.27 15.75 6.40
CA PHE A 55 0.81 14.91 5.89
C PHE A 55 1.44 14.05 6.99
N LEU A 56 1.71 14.64 8.16
CA LEU A 56 2.29 13.94 9.30
C LEU A 56 1.24 13.36 10.27
N SER A 57 -0.05 13.34 9.88
CA SER A 57 -1.09 12.78 10.75
C SER A 57 -0.95 11.26 10.88
N ILE A 58 -1.33 10.75 12.06
CA ILE A 58 -1.36 9.30 12.32
C ILE A 58 -2.28 8.59 11.31
N ASP A 59 -3.41 9.21 10.97
CA ASP A 59 -4.35 8.66 9.98
C ASP A 59 -3.73 8.49 8.59
N ASN A 60 -2.91 9.46 8.16
CA ASN A 60 -2.21 9.38 6.88
C ASN A 60 -1.21 8.22 6.87
N PHE A 61 -0.38 8.09 7.92
CA PHE A 61 0.55 6.97 8.05
C PHE A 61 -0.16 5.62 8.14
N LEU A 62 -1.26 5.52 8.88
CA LEU A 62 -2.06 4.30 8.96
C LEU A 62 -2.71 3.97 7.61
N ASN A 63 -3.16 4.97 6.85
CA ASN A 63 -3.73 4.75 5.52
C ASN A 63 -2.66 4.23 4.53
N ILE A 64 -1.48 4.84 4.53
CA ILE A 64 -0.33 4.36 3.74
C ILE A 64 0.05 2.93 4.16
N GLY A 65 0.12 2.67 5.47
CA GLY A 65 0.41 1.35 6.02
C GLY A 65 -0.61 0.29 5.57
N ARG A 66 -1.91 0.61 5.56
CA ARG A 66 -2.98 -0.29 5.10
C ARG A 66 -2.87 -0.62 3.61
N GLN A 67 -2.67 0.39 2.77
CA GLN A 67 -2.51 0.19 1.33
C GLN A 67 -1.26 -0.64 1.04
N THR A 68 -0.17 -0.35 1.74
CA THR A 68 1.09 -1.10 1.63
C THR A 68 0.94 -2.54 2.12
N ALA A 69 0.22 -2.78 3.22
CA ALA A 69 -0.01 -4.10 3.78
C ALA A 69 -0.79 -4.99 2.80
N LEU A 70 -1.86 -4.47 2.19
CA LEU A 70 -2.63 -5.18 1.16
C LEU A 70 -1.74 -5.61 -0.01
N VAL A 71 -0.98 -4.68 -0.59
CA VAL A 71 -0.06 -4.98 -1.69
C VAL A 71 1.04 -5.95 -1.27
N SER A 72 1.55 -5.85 -0.03
CA SER A 72 2.60 -6.74 0.48
C SER A 72 2.12 -8.18 0.63
N ILE A 73 0.92 -8.40 1.17
CA ILE A 73 0.31 -9.74 1.29
C ILE A 73 0.13 -10.36 -0.11
N ILE A 74 -0.37 -9.58 -1.06
CA ILE A 74 -0.52 -10.02 -2.45
C ILE A 74 0.85 -10.34 -3.07
N ALA A 75 1.87 -9.51 -2.83
CA ALA A 75 3.22 -9.73 -3.33
C ALA A 75 3.84 -11.04 -2.81
N ILE A 76 3.59 -11.40 -1.54
CA ILE A 76 4.00 -12.70 -0.99
C ILE A 76 3.32 -13.84 -1.75
N GLY A 77 2.01 -13.76 -2.01
CA GLY A 77 1.30 -14.74 -2.84
C GLY A 77 1.86 -14.84 -4.26
N MET A 78 2.12 -13.69 -4.88
CA MET A 78 2.70 -13.59 -6.22
C MET A 78 4.12 -14.15 -6.32
N THR A 79 4.86 -14.19 -5.21
CA THR A 79 6.19 -14.81 -5.16
C THR A 79 6.11 -16.29 -5.55
N PHE A 80 5.08 -17.02 -5.10
CA PHE A 80 4.88 -18.42 -5.49
C PHE A 80 4.58 -18.58 -6.98
N VAL A 81 3.80 -17.67 -7.56
CA VAL A 81 3.48 -17.64 -8.99
C VAL A 81 4.75 -17.44 -9.83
N ILE A 82 5.60 -16.50 -9.42
CA ILE A 82 6.86 -16.19 -10.11
C ILE A 82 7.86 -17.35 -9.98
N ILE A 83 7.97 -17.98 -8.81
CA ILE A 83 8.83 -19.16 -8.62
C ILE A 83 8.38 -20.30 -9.53
N ALA A 84 7.07 -20.45 -9.75
CA ALA A 84 6.50 -21.40 -10.72
C ALA A 84 6.71 -21.01 -12.20
N ARG A 85 7.45 -19.92 -12.46
CA ARG A 85 7.70 -19.33 -13.79
C ARG A 85 6.42 -18.91 -14.53
N GLN A 86 5.38 -18.58 -13.78
CA GLN A 86 4.13 -18.08 -14.32
C GLN A 86 4.04 -16.56 -14.15
N ILE A 87 3.22 -15.94 -14.99
CA ILE A 87 2.83 -14.53 -14.91
C ILE A 87 1.35 -14.48 -14.55
N ASP A 88 0.98 -13.74 -13.49
CA ASP A 88 -0.41 -13.47 -13.12
C ASP A 88 -0.73 -11.98 -13.17
N LEU A 89 -1.48 -11.60 -14.20
CA LEU A 89 -2.01 -10.24 -14.39
C LEU A 89 -3.39 -10.06 -13.77
N SER A 90 -4.09 -11.14 -13.44
CA SER A 90 -5.46 -11.14 -12.93
C SER A 90 -5.56 -10.86 -11.43
N VAL A 91 -4.44 -10.83 -10.71
CA VAL A 91 -4.42 -10.70 -9.24
C VAL A 91 -5.18 -9.46 -8.74
N GLY A 92 -5.10 -8.34 -9.47
CA GLY A 92 -5.82 -7.11 -9.13
C GLY A 92 -7.34 -7.26 -9.32
N SER A 93 -7.79 -7.89 -10.41
CA SER A 93 -9.22 -8.17 -10.61
C SER A 93 -9.74 -9.27 -9.70
N ALA A 94 -8.92 -10.25 -9.33
CA ALA A 94 -9.27 -11.29 -8.39
C ALA A 94 -9.50 -10.68 -7.00
N LEU A 95 -8.59 -9.80 -6.54
CA LEU A 95 -8.78 -9.02 -5.32
C LEU A 95 -10.10 -8.22 -5.34
N ALA A 96 -10.36 -7.50 -6.44
CA ALA A 96 -11.57 -6.69 -6.58
C ALA A 96 -12.84 -7.56 -6.55
N LEU A 97 -12.84 -8.69 -7.26
CA LEU A 97 -13.98 -9.61 -7.31
C LEU A 97 -14.20 -10.30 -5.95
N SER A 98 -13.13 -10.70 -5.25
CA SER A 98 -13.20 -11.23 -3.88
C SER A 98 -13.77 -10.21 -2.89
N GLY A 99 -13.31 -8.96 -2.94
CA GLY A 99 -13.85 -7.89 -2.08
C GLY A 99 -15.32 -7.60 -2.36
N MET A 100 -15.70 -7.60 -3.64
CA MET A 100 -17.10 -7.46 -4.05
C MET A 100 -17.96 -8.64 -3.58
N SER A 101 -17.50 -9.88 -3.73
CA SER A 101 -18.22 -11.06 -3.23
C SER A 101 -18.41 -11.00 -1.73
N ALA A 102 -17.40 -10.54 -0.97
CA ALA A 102 -17.52 -10.31 0.46
C ALA A 102 -18.60 -9.27 0.79
N ALA A 103 -18.58 -8.12 0.10
CA ALA A 103 -19.57 -7.06 0.30
C ALA A 103 -21.00 -7.54 -0.02
N LEU A 104 -21.20 -8.21 -1.16
CA LEU A 104 -22.51 -8.77 -1.55
C LEU A 104 -23.01 -9.83 -0.57
N ALA A 105 -22.13 -10.70 -0.09
CA ALA A 105 -22.49 -11.71 0.90
C ALA A 105 -22.92 -11.06 2.23
N MET A 106 -22.25 -9.99 2.64
CA MET A 106 -22.62 -9.23 3.83
C MET A 106 -23.97 -8.51 3.66
N SER A 107 -24.19 -7.85 2.52
CA SER A 107 -25.40 -7.07 2.26
C SER A 107 -26.64 -7.93 2.00
N HIS A 108 -26.50 -9.12 1.40
CA HIS A 108 -27.65 -9.91 0.92
C HIS A 108 -27.86 -11.25 1.62
N ILE A 109 -26.82 -11.84 2.25
CA ILE A 109 -26.93 -13.15 2.89
C ILE A 109 -27.00 -13.00 4.41
N SER A 110 -26.02 -12.30 4.99
CA SER A 110 -25.92 -12.16 6.44
C SER A 110 -25.01 -10.99 6.79
N ASP A 111 -25.44 -10.17 7.74
CA ASP A 111 -24.69 -9.06 8.34
C ASP A 111 -23.42 -9.47 9.12
N SER A 112 -22.89 -10.67 8.87
CA SER A 112 -21.71 -11.22 9.52
C SER A 112 -20.47 -11.10 8.65
N TRP A 113 -19.43 -10.47 9.21
CA TRP A 113 -18.11 -10.34 8.56
C TRP A 113 -17.47 -11.70 8.23
N ILE A 114 -17.82 -12.75 8.99
CA ILE A 114 -17.32 -14.12 8.77
C ILE A 114 -17.83 -14.66 7.44
N VAL A 115 -19.11 -14.41 7.12
CA VAL A 115 -19.72 -14.84 5.85
C VAL A 115 -19.07 -14.09 4.69
N GLY A 116 -18.83 -12.78 4.85
CA GLY A 116 -18.06 -11.98 3.90
C GLY A 116 -16.66 -12.52 3.67
N ALA A 117 -15.93 -12.86 4.73
CA ALA A 117 -14.58 -13.42 4.64
C ALA A 117 -14.55 -14.76 3.89
N ILE A 118 -15.49 -15.67 4.20
CA ILE A 118 -15.62 -16.96 3.50
C ILE A 118 -15.92 -16.75 2.02
N ALA A 119 -16.86 -15.85 1.69
CA ALA A 119 -17.20 -15.54 0.31
C ALA A 119 -15.99 -14.97 -0.46
N GLY A 120 -15.26 -14.01 0.12
CA GLY A 120 -14.09 -13.41 -0.52
C GLY A 120 -12.94 -14.39 -0.74
N ILE A 121 -12.62 -15.20 0.28
CA ILE A 121 -11.60 -16.26 0.18
C ILE A 121 -12.02 -17.31 -0.84
N GLY A 122 -13.28 -17.73 -0.81
CA GLY A 122 -13.86 -18.70 -1.74
C GLY A 122 -13.73 -18.23 -3.20
N THR A 123 -14.14 -16.99 -3.48
CA THR A 123 -14.01 -16.40 -4.83
C THR A 123 -12.55 -16.36 -5.28
N GLY A 124 -11.62 -15.94 -4.42
CA GLY A 124 -10.20 -15.88 -4.76
C GLY A 124 -9.61 -17.27 -5.03
N ALA A 125 -9.99 -18.26 -4.22
CA ALA A 125 -9.57 -19.65 -4.39
C ALA A 125 -10.12 -20.24 -5.70
N ILE A 126 -11.38 -19.97 -6.05
CA ILE A 126 -11.99 -20.41 -7.31
C ILE A 126 -11.25 -19.81 -8.50
N VAL A 127 -11.01 -18.50 -8.49
CA VAL A 127 -10.29 -17.81 -9.58
C VAL A 127 -8.87 -18.36 -9.72
N GLY A 128 -8.15 -18.53 -8.60
CA GLY A 128 -6.82 -19.12 -8.59
C GLY A 128 -6.80 -20.57 -9.10
N ALA A 129 -7.78 -21.37 -8.69
CA ALA A 129 -7.94 -22.75 -9.14
C ALA A 129 -8.23 -22.84 -10.65
N ILE A 130 -9.08 -21.97 -11.19
CA ILE A 130 -9.35 -21.89 -12.63
C ILE A 130 -8.07 -21.54 -13.38
N ASN A 131 -7.35 -20.49 -12.97
CA ASN A 131 -6.11 -20.08 -13.60
C ASN A 131 -5.05 -21.20 -13.57
N GLY A 132 -4.89 -21.85 -12.41
CA GLY A 132 -3.96 -22.95 -12.23
C GLY A 132 -4.35 -24.18 -13.05
N PHE A 133 -5.62 -24.55 -13.07
CA PHE A 133 -6.14 -25.69 -13.83
C PHE A 133 -5.96 -25.49 -15.33
N VAL A 134 -6.36 -24.33 -15.88
CA VAL A 134 -6.23 -24.03 -17.31
C VAL A 134 -4.75 -24.03 -17.72
N THR A 135 -3.89 -23.40 -16.93
CA THR A 135 -2.46 -23.34 -17.24
C THR A 135 -1.80 -24.73 -17.19
N THR A 136 -2.12 -25.55 -16.18
CA THR A 136 -1.44 -26.84 -15.98
C THR A 136 -2.03 -27.99 -16.80
N ARG A 137 -3.35 -28.04 -17.01
CA ARG A 137 -4.02 -29.13 -17.74
C ARG A 137 -4.20 -28.85 -19.23
N LEU A 138 -4.50 -27.60 -19.58
CA LEU A 138 -4.74 -27.22 -20.99
C LEU A 138 -3.46 -26.71 -21.67
N ASN A 139 -2.36 -26.56 -20.92
CA ASN A 139 -1.04 -26.16 -21.40
C ASN A 139 -1.08 -24.82 -22.18
N ILE A 140 -1.98 -23.92 -21.76
CA ILE A 140 -2.12 -22.57 -22.30
C ILE A 140 -1.14 -21.66 -21.53
N PRO A 141 -0.39 -20.77 -22.20
CA PRO A 141 0.49 -19.81 -21.53
C PRO A 141 -0.25 -18.97 -20.47
N SER A 142 0.27 -18.87 -19.24
CA SER A 142 -0.44 -18.24 -18.11
C SER A 142 -0.76 -16.77 -18.33
N PHE A 143 0.05 -16.05 -19.10
CA PHE A 143 -0.21 -14.66 -19.46
C PHE A 143 -1.55 -14.52 -20.20
N LEU A 144 -1.87 -15.44 -21.12
CA LEU A 144 -3.14 -15.42 -21.86
C LEU A 144 -4.31 -15.77 -20.95
N VAL A 145 -4.13 -16.79 -20.11
CA VAL A 145 -5.15 -17.22 -19.13
C VAL A 145 -5.48 -16.06 -18.19
N THR A 146 -4.46 -15.43 -17.61
CA THR A 146 -4.63 -14.38 -16.60
C THR A 146 -5.11 -13.06 -17.22
N LEU A 147 -4.77 -12.73 -18.47
CA LEU A 147 -5.42 -11.64 -19.20
C LEU A 147 -6.92 -11.90 -19.46
N GLY A 148 -7.26 -13.14 -19.82
CA GLY A 148 -8.64 -13.56 -20.00
C GLY A 148 -9.43 -13.44 -18.69
N THR A 149 -8.88 -14.00 -17.60
CA THR A 149 -9.47 -13.90 -16.26
C THR A 149 -9.54 -12.47 -15.77
N LEU A 150 -8.54 -11.62 -16.06
CA LEU A 150 -8.59 -10.18 -15.75
C LEU A 150 -9.82 -9.51 -16.36
N SER A 151 -10.07 -9.78 -17.64
CA SER A 151 -11.19 -9.21 -18.39
C SER A 151 -12.52 -9.80 -17.93
N ALA A 152 -12.58 -11.11 -17.73
CA ALA A 152 -13.78 -11.81 -17.27
C ALA A 152 -14.18 -11.38 -15.85
N ALA A 153 -13.25 -11.34 -14.91
CA ALA A 153 -13.52 -10.91 -13.53
C ALA A 153 -13.98 -9.44 -13.47
N ARG A 154 -13.39 -8.55 -14.28
CA ARG A 154 -13.88 -7.17 -14.42
C ARG A 154 -15.29 -7.10 -15.02
N GLY A 155 -15.55 -7.86 -16.07
CA GLY A 155 -16.86 -7.92 -16.71
C GLY A 155 -17.93 -8.42 -15.74
N LEU A 156 -17.67 -9.52 -15.04
CA LEU A 156 -18.55 -10.08 -14.01
C LEU A 156 -18.80 -9.06 -12.89
N ALA A 157 -17.74 -8.42 -12.40
CA ALA A 157 -17.84 -7.38 -11.39
C ALA A 157 -18.80 -6.26 -11.81
N LEU A 158 -18.67 -5.76 -13.04
CA LEU A 158 -19.52 -4.70 -13.57
C LEU A 158 -20.97 -5.15 -13.78
N MET A 159 -21.18 -6.38 -14.27
CA MET A 159 -22.52 -6.93 -14.48
C MET A 159 -23.28 -7.13 -13.17
N VAL A 160 -22.62 -7.69 -12.15
CA VAL A 160 -23.25 -7.99 -10.85
C VAL A 160 -23.59 -6.70 -10.11
N THR A 161 -22.67 -5.73 -10.12
CA THR A 161 -22.87 -4.46 -9.40
C THR A 161 -23.73 -3.46 -10.15
N THR A 162 -24.12 -3.74 -11.39
CA THR A 162 -24.77 -2.75 -12.27
C THR A 162 -24.00 -1.42 -12.32
N THR A 163 -22.66 -1.50 -12.26
CA THR A 163 -21.74 -0.32 -12.20
C THR A 163 -21.89 0.56 -10.95
N ARG A 164 -22.44 0.04 -9.84
CA ARG A 164 -22.61 0.76 -8.57
C ARG A 164 -21.76 0.14 -7.45
N PRO A 165 -21.08 0.93 -6.61
CA PRO A 165 -20.38 0.37 -5.47
C PRO A 165 -21.38 -0.16 -4.44
N GLU A 166 -21.16 -1.39 -3.96
CA GLU A 166 -21.89 -1.92 -2.81
C GLU A 166 -21.22 -1.45 -1.52
N ILE A 167 -21.97 -0.69 -0.72
CA ILE A 167 -21.48 -0.09 0.52
C ILE A 167 -21.93 -0.99 1.67
N ILE A 168 -20.96 -1.43 2.46
CA ILE A 168 -21.23 -2.20 3.68
C ILE A 168 -21.67 -1.19 4.77
N THR A 169 -22.90 -1.33 5.26
CA THR A 169 -23.49 -0.45 6.29
C THR A 169 -23.46 -1.06 7.69
N ASN A 170 -22.81 -2.20 7.86
CA ASN A 170 -22.81 -2.93 9.12
C ASN A 170 -21.90 -2.27 10.17
N ASP A 171 -22.48 -1.77 11.25
CA ASP A 171 -21.74 -1.06 12.31
C ASP A 171 -20.66 -1.90 13.00
N HIS A 172 -20.88 -3.21 13.17
CA HIS A 172 -19.88 -4.09 13.76
C HIS A 172 -18.68 -4.29 12.83
N PHE A 173 -18.92 -4.43 11.53
CA PHE A 173 -17.87 -4.50 10.53
C PHE A 173 -17.11 -3.18 10.41
N ILE A 174 -17.82 -2.05 10.43
CA ILE A 174 -17.20 -0.71 10.38
C ILE A 174 -16.44 -0.41 11.66
N ALA A 175 -16.93 -0.81 12.83
CA ALA A 175 -16.22 -0.61 14.09
C ALA A 175 -14.93 -1.46 14.15
N ILE A 176 -15.00 -2.72 13.71
CA ILE A 176 -13.85 -3.62 13.74
C ILE A 176 -12.86 -3.29 12.63
N PHE A 177 -13.28 -3.17 11.36
CA PHE A 177 -12.38 -3.03 10.21
C PHE A 177 -12.30 -1.59 9.62
N GLY A 178 -13.21 -0.71 10.03
CA GLY A 178 -13.40 0.66 9.53
C GLY A 178 -12.82 1.75 10.43
N GLU A 179 -13.57 2.38 11.33
CA GLU A 179 -13.18 3.59 12.09
C GLU A 179 -13.09 3.37 13.62
N GLY A 180 -12.84 2.15 14.10
CA GLY A 180 -12.63 1.91 15.53
C GLY A 180 -11.37 2.57 16.10
N ASP A 181 -11.50 3.25 17.25
CA ASP A 181 -10.43 3.91 18.00
C ASP A 181 -10.30 3.34 19.43
N ILE A 182 -9.07 3.17 19.91
CA ILE A 182 -8.77 3.04 21.36
C ILE A 182 -7.85 4.19 21.75
N ALA A 183 -8.23 4.94 22.79
CA ALA A 183 -7.36 5.94 23.43
C ALA A 183 -6.64 6.90 22.45
N GLY A 184 -7.33 7.39 21.42
CA GLY A 184 -6.79 8.35 20.44
C GLY A 184 -5.84 7.75 19.40
N VAL A 185 -5.67 6.42 19.38
CA VAL A 185 -4.99 5.67 18.31
C VAL A 185 -6.03 4.86 17.55
N PRO A 186 -6.15 5.05 16.22
CA PRO A 186 -7.07 4.24 15.43
C PRO A 186 -6.70 2.77 15.45
N CYS A 187 -7.47 1.97 16.19
CA CYS A 187 -7.29 0.53 16.30
C CYS A 187 -8.48 -0.19 15.66
N ARG A 188 -8.31 -0.46 14.36
CA ARG A 188 -9.25 -1.22 13.55
C ARG A 188 -9.15 -2.73 13.79
N PHE A 189 -9.05 -3.15 15.04
CA PHE A 189 -9.05 -4.56 15.46
C PHE A 189 -9.74 -4.79 16.81
N CYS A 190 -10.12 -3.73 17.53
CA CYS A 190 -10.91 -3.83 18.75
C CYS A 190 -12.32 -3.35 18.45
N GLY A 191 -13.31 -4.19 18.75
CA GLY A 191 -14.73 -3.83 18.66
C GLY A 191 -15.07 -2.64 19.56
N PRO A 192 -16.29 -2.09 19.43
CA PRO A 192 -16.65 -0.84 20.08
C PRO A 192 -16.43 -0.94 21.59
N CYS A 193 -15.57 -0.09 22.14
CA CYS A 193 -15.67 0.31 23.53
C CYS A 193 -16.95 1.12 23.66
N SER A 194 -18.06 0.45 23.97
CA SER A 194 -19.27 1.12 24.45
C SER A 194 -18.94 1.91 25.74
N PRO A 195 -19.56 3.08 25.97
CA PRO A 195 -19.55 3.72 27.28
C PRO A 195 -20.21 2.85 28.35
#